data_AF-A0A8T3WIH7-F1
#
_entry.id   AF-A0A8T3WIH7-F1
#
_cell.length_a   1.000
_cell.length_b   1.000
_cell.length_c   1.000
_cell.angle_alpha   90.00
_cell.angle_beta   90.00
_cell.angle_gamma   90.00
#
_symmetry.space_group_name_H-M   'P 1'
#
loop_
_entity.id
_entity.type
_entity.pdbx_description
1 polymer ?
#
loop_
_entity_poly.entity_id
_entity_poly.type
_entity_poly.pdbx_seq_one_letter_code
_entity_poly.pdbx_strand_id
1 'polypeptide(L)' 'MGNKNPEKKAHLVKQGRRTKWAPIWAVLKKYGTGKRIHPAQMTRHKRSWRRTKLKIKPRKTRKDYLG' A
#
# COMPACT_ATOMS: atom_id res chain seq x y z
N MET A 1 18.48 -13.90 -2.54
CA MET A 1 17.58 -14.75 -1.73
C MET A 1 16.12 -14.40 -2.01
N GLY A 2 15.43 -15.21 -2.83
CA GLY A 2 14.01 -15.04 -3.10
C GLY A 2 13.15 -15.44 -1.89
N ASN A 3 12.08 -14.70 -1.61
CA ASN A 3 11.12 -15.08 -0.57
C ASN A 3 10.51 -16.44 -0.95
N LYS A 4 10.88 -17.51 -0.24
CA LYS A 4 10.44 -18.89 -0.50
C LYS A 4 8.97 -19.15 -0.13
N ASN A 5 8.35 -18.26 0.66
CA ASN A 5 6.94 -18.37 1.04
C ASN A 5 6.04 -17.69 -0.03
N PRO A 6 5.18 -18.45 -0.74
CA PRO A 6 4.34 -17.94 -1.82
C PRO A 6 3.24 -16.99 -1.33
N GLU A 7 2.62 -17.25 -0.18
CA GLU A 7 1.57 -16.39 0.40
C GLU A 7 2.12 -15.01 0.74
N LYS A 8 3.30 -14.99 1.37
CA LYS A 8 4.02 -13.76 1.69
C LYS A 8 4.34 -12.98 0.41
N LYS A 9 4.77 -13.67 -0.65
CA LYS A 9 5.03 -13.06 -1.96
C LYS A 9 3.76 -12.46 -2.56
N ALA A 10 2.65 -13.18 -2.54
CA ALA A 10 1.36 -12.70 -3.04
C ALA A 10 0.88 -11.46 -2.28
N HIS A 11 0.99 -11.45 -0.95
CA HIS A 11 0.69 -10.27 -0.12
C HIS A 11 1.58 -9.09 -0.48
N LEU A 12 2.89 -9.29 -0.62
CA LEU A 12 3.83 -8.22 -0.99
C LEU A 12 3.52 -7.66 -2.38
N VAL A 13 3.20 -8.50 -3.36
CA VAL A 13 2.79 -8.05 -4.70
C VAL A 13 1.51 -7.23 -4.64
N LYS A 14 0.49 -7.70 -3.91
CA LYS A 14 -0.78 -6.97 -3.72
C LYS A 14 -0.56 -5.60 -3.08
N GLN A 15 0.30 -5.52 -2.07
CA GLN A 15 0.64 -4.26 -1.40
C GLN A 15 1.53 -3.36 -2.25
N GLY A 16 2.41 -3.93 -3.07
CA GLY A 16 3.20 -3.20 -4.06
C GLY A 16 2.33 -2.50 -5.10
N ARG A 17 1.25 -3.15 -5.55
CA ARG A 17 0.27 -2.53 -6.48
C ARG A 17 -0.47 -1.34 -5.85
N ARG A 18 -0.67 -1.34 -4.52
CA ARG A 18 -1.38 -0.29 -3.77
C ARG A 18 -0.56 0.98 -3.49
N THR A 19 0.72 1.02 -3.85
CA THR A 19 1.56 2.21 -3.63
C THR A 19 1.36 3.30 -4.68
N LYS A 20 0.69 2.98 -5.79
CA LYS A 20 0.37 3.91 -6.88
C LYS A 20 -0.71 4.91 -6.46
N TRP A 21 -0.70 6.09 -7.08
CA TRP A 21 -1.81 7.04 -6.97
C TRP A 21 -3.05 6.52 -7.70
N ALA A 22 -4.21 7.06 -7.34
CA ALA A 22 -5.44 6.87 -8.10
C ALA A 22 -5.24 7.29 -9.57
N PRO A 23 -5.77 6.54 -10.53
CA PRO A 23 -5.61 6.86 -11.94
C PRO A 23 -6.44 8.11 -12.29
N ILE A 24 -5.94 8.89 -13.27
CA ILE A 24 -6.53 10.18 -13.64
C ILE A 24 -7.99 10.02 -14.05
N TRP A 25 -8.32 9.00 -14.85
CA TRP A 25 -9.70 8.74 -15.29
C TRP A 25 -10.66 8.51 -14.10
N ALA A 26 -10.19 7.92 -13.00
CA ALA A 26 -11.01 7.68 -11.82
C ALA A 26 -11.24 8.98 -11.01
N VAL A 27 -10.22 9.86 -10.99
CA VAL A 27 -10.34 11.20 -10.41
C VAL A 27 -11.37 12.01 -11.19
N LEU A 28 -11.30 12.00 -12.52
CA LEU A 28 -12.26 12.69 -13.39
C LEU A 28 -13.67 12.14 -13.21
N LYS A 29 -13.83 10.81 -13.15
CA LYS A 29 -15.14 10.18 -12.91
C LYS A 29 -15.76 10.56 -11.56
N LYS A 30 -14.95 10.70 -10.51
CA LYS A 30 -15.44 11.04 -9.16
C LYS A 30 -15.77 12.53 -9.00
N TYR A 31 -14.92 13.41 -9.53
CA TYR A 31 -15.02 14.85 -9.22
C TYR A 31 -15.58 15.70 -10.37
N GLY A 32 -15.68 15.14 -11.57
CA GLY A 32 -16.08 15.84 -12.78
C GLY A 32 -14.90 16.27 -13.64
N THR A 33 -15.16 16.41 -14.94
CA THR A 33 -14.21 16.97 -15.91
C THR A 33 -13.98 18.46 -15.64
N GLY A 34 -12.77 18.95 -15.90
CA GLY A 34 -12.39 20.35 -15.70
C GLY A 34 -11.83 20.71 -14.30
N LYS A 35 -12.00 19.85 -13.29
CA LYS A 35 -11.41 20.09 -11.96
C LYS A 35 -9.95 19.63 -11.89
N ARG A 36 -9.03 20.54 -11.52
CA ARG A 36 -7.60 20.24 -11.32
C ARG A 36 -7.34 19.63 -9.94
N ILE A 37 -7.92 18.48 -9.66
CA ILE A 37 -7.77 17.78 -8.38
C ILE A 37 -6.60 16.80 -8.44
N HIS A 38 -5.67 16.92 -7.49
CA HIS A 38 -4.57 15.99 -7.37
C HIS A 38 -5.06 14.60 -6.90
N PRO A 39 -4.59 13.48 -7.50
CA PRO A 39 -5.02 12.12 -7.14
C PRO A 39 -4.88 11.74 -5.66
N ALA A 40 -4.05 12.47 -4.90
CA ALA A 40 -3.95 12.30 -3.46
C ALA A 40 -5.28 12.42 -2.73
N GLN A 41 -6.14 13.32 -3.17
CA GLN A 41 -7.47 13.52 -2.59
C GLN A 41 -8.35 12.27 -2.73
N MET A 42 -8.13 11.45 -3.76
CA MET A 42 -8.84 10.18 -3.95
C MET A 42 -8.12 8.99 -3.30
N THR A 43 -6.79 9.06 -3.17
CA THR A 43 -5.95 7.91 -2.78
C THR A 43 -5.84 7.79 -1.27
N ARG A 44 -6.78 7.10 -0.62
CA ARG A 44 -6.77 6.90 0.84
C ARG A 44 -5.67 5.95 1.33
N HIS A 45 -5.40 4.88 0.57
CA HIS A 45 -4.61 3.74 1.04
C HIS A 45 -3.21 3.66 0.41
N LYS A 46 -2.56 4.81 0.18
CA LYS A 46 -1.18 4.84 -0.32
C LYS A 46 -0.21 4.52 0.82
N ARG A 47 0.72 3.59 0.59
CA ARG A 47 1.70 3.16 1.60
C ARG A 47 3.12 3.53 1.22
N SER A 48 3.91 4.00 2.19
CA SER A 48 5.37 4.11 2.09
C SER A 48 6.04 3.12 3.04
N TRP A 49 7.11 2.46 2.58
CA TRP A 49 7.87 1.49 3.38
C TRP A 49 8.63 2.11 4.55
N ARG A 50 8.96 3.41 4.47
CA ARG A 50 9.62 4.15 5.54
C ARG A 50 8.65 4.45 6.68
N ARG A 51 7.42 4.87 6.36
CA ARG A 51 6.42 5.32 7.34
C ARG A 51 5.56 4.18 7.89
N THR A 52 5.05 3.29 7.05
CA THR A 52 4.04 2.29 7.46
C THR A 52 4.49 0.88 7.09
N LYS A 53 4.82 0.08 8.11
CA LYS A 53 5.30 -1.30 7.95
C LYS A 53 4.14 -2.28 7.76
N LEU A 54 4.33 -3.28 6.91
CA LEU A 54 3.36 -4.35 6.70
C LEU A 54 3.45 -5.37 7.84
N LYS A 55 2.33 -5.67 8.50
CA LYS A 55 2.26 -6.64 9.61
C LYS A 55 2.04 -8.08 9.11
N ILE A 56 2.76 -8.51 8.06
CA ILE A 56 2.64 -9.85 7.46
C ILE A 56 3.32 -10.89 8.36
N LYS A 57 2.62 -11.98 8.70
CA LYS A 57 3.20 -13.10 9.47
C LYS A 57 3.86 -14.13 8.53
N PRO A 58 4.86 -14.89 8.99
CA PRO A 58 5.61 -14.68 10.24
C PRO A 58 6.49 -13.42 10.12
N ARG A 59 6.42 -12.55 11.14
CA ARG A 59 7.35 -11.42 11.29
C ARG A 59 8.19 -11.65 12.54
N LYS A 60 9.49 -11.44 12.43
CA LYS A 60 10.35 -11.30 13.60
C LYS A 60 10.05 -9.92 14.19
N THR A 61 9.16 -9.87 15.18
CA THR A 61 9.01 -8.71 16.04
C THR A 61 9.66 -9.03 17.37
N ARG A 62 10.55 -8.15 17.83
CA ARG A 62 10.97 -8.16 19.22
C ARG A 62 9.73 -8.03 20.09
N LYS A 63 9.65 -8.88 21.12
CA LYS A 63 8.56 -8.89 22.09
C LYS A 63 9.13 -8.42 23.42
N ASP A 64 9.57 -7.16 23.44
CA ASP A 64 10.25 -6.58 24.61
C ASP A 64 9.34 -6.51 25.86
N TYR A 65 8.04 -6.80 25.71
CA TYR A 65 7.03 -6.86 26.76
C TYR A 65 6.84 -8.24 27.40
N LEU A 66 7.55 -9.29 26.96
CA LEU A 66 7.36 -10.65 27.47
C LEU A 66 8.35 -11.07 28.57
N GLY A 67 9.22 -10.17 29.05
CA GLY A 67 10.26 -10.49 30.03
C GLY A 67 11.48 -11.12 29.38
#